data_AF-A0AAV5Y5Q1-F1
#
_entry.id   AF-A0AAV5Y5Q1-F1
#
_cell.length_a   1.000
_cell.length_b   1.000
_cell.length_c   1.000
_cell.angle_alpha   90.00
_cell.angle_beta   90.00
_cell.angle_gamma   90.00
#
_symmetry.space_group_name_H-M   'P 1'
#
loop_
_entity.id
_entity.type
_entity.pdbx_description
1 polymer ?
#
loop_
_entity_poly.entity_id
_entity_poly.type
_entity_poly.pdbx_seq_one_letter_code
_entity_poly.pdbx_strand_id
1 'polypeptide(L)'
;MSAAIDTLVLKLVLTPLLIAGASLAGRRWGQSIGGWLVGLPLTSGPVAFFLAVERGAGFAAAAAVGSLAGAIAEAAFCLAYGWTATRGWVAATVTATLAFAVVALALQWLAWPSVALAATVGAVLVVTLRLLPRL
;
A
#
# COMPACT_ATOMS: atom_id res chain seq x y z
N MET A 1 15.13 -11.22 -26.73
CA MET A 1 15.55 -9.95 -26.10
C MET A 1 14.48 -8.86 -26.16
N SER A 2 13.80 -8.64 -27.30
CA SER A 2 12.75 -7.59 -27.41
C SER A 2 11.60 -7.73 -26.39
N ALA A 3 10.98 -8.91 -26.28
CA ALA A 3 9.85 -9.13 -25.37
C ALA A 3 10.16 -8.91 -23.87
N ALA A 4 11.41 -9.12 -23.45
CA ALA A 4 11.83 -8.88 -22.07
C ALA A 4 11.97 -7.38 -21.77
N ILE A 5 12.48 -6.60 -22.73
CA ILE A 5 12.55 -5.14 -22.65
C ILE A 5 11.14 -4.55 -22.67
N ASP A 6 10.25 -5.05 -23.53
CA ASP A 6 8.86 -4.59 -23.59
C ASP A 6 8.10 -4.84 -22.28
N THR A 7 8.33 -5.99 -21.64
CA THR A 7 7.74 -6.33 -20.32
C THR A 7 8.31 -5.46 -19.20
N LEU A 8 9.60 -5.16 -19.22
CA LEU A 8 10.26 -4.27 -18.26
C LEU A 8 9.77 -2.83 -18.37
N VAL A 9 9.70 -2.30 -19.60
CA VAL A 9 9.19 -0.95 -19.86
C VAL A 9 7.73 -0.85 -19.44
N LEU A 10 6.91 -1.86 -19.73
CA LEU A 10 5.52 -1.91 -19.27
C LEU A 10 5.43 -1.89 -17.74
N LYS A 11 6.18 -2.73 -17.03
CA LYS A 11 6.22 -2.75 -15.56
C LYS A 11 6.69 -1.41 -14.97
N LEU A 12 7.67 -0.77 -15.61
CA LEU A 12 8.25 0.49 -15.14
C LEU A 12 7.31 1.69 -15.34
N VAL A 13 6.55 1.69 -16.43
CA VAL A 13 5.70 2.83 -16.83
C VAL A 13 4.28 2.71 -16.30
N LEU A 14 3.76 1.49 -16.14
CA LEU A 14 2.37 1.25 -15.72
C LEU A 14 2.11 1.81 -14.32
N THR A 15 2.95 1.49 -13.33
CA THR A 15 2.77 1.95 -11.95
C THR A 15 2.76 3.48 -11.81
N PRO A 16 3.76 4.24 -12.34
CA PRO A 16 3.73 5.69 -12.25
C PRO A 16 2.59 6.32 -13.07
N LEU A 17 2.20 5.76 -14.22
CA LEU A 17 1.02 6.25 -14.97
C LEU A 17 -0.28 6.07 -14.18
N LEU A 18 -0.47 4.92 -13.54
CA LEU A 18 -1.65 4.66 -12.72
C LEU A 18 -1.69 5.58 -11.50
N ILE A 19 -0.56 5.79 -10.82
CA ILE A 19 -0.45 6.74 -9.70
C ILE A 19 -0.72 8.17 -10.17
N ALA A 20 -0.14 8.59 -11.30
CA ALA A 20 -0.36 9.91 -11.87
C ALA A 20 -1.83 10.11 -12.26
N GLY A 21 -2.45 9.13 -12.91
CA GLY A 21 -3.86 9.14 -13.27
C GLY A 21 -4.78 9.22 -12.05
N ALA A 22 -4.54 8.40 -11.03
CA ALA A 22 -5.28 8.46 -9.77
C ALA A 22 -5.11 9.80 -9.06
N SER A 23 -3.90 10.36 -9.05
CA SER A 23 -3.61 11.67 -8.45
C SER A 23 -4.31 12.81 -9.19
N LEU A 24 -4.30 12.80 -10.52
CA LEU A 24 -5.00 13.80 -11.35
C LEU A 24 -6.52 13.71 -11.17
N ALA A 25 -7.04 12.48 -11.12
CA ALA A 25 -8.45 12.22 -10.89
C ALA A 25 -8.90 12.70 -9.51
N GLY A 26 -8.12 12.42 -8.46
CA GLY A 26 -8.37 12.92 -7.10
C GLY A 26 -8.38 14.45 -7.04
N ARG A 27 -7.52 15.12 -7.82
CA ARG A 27 -7.50 16.59 -7.92
C ARG A 27 -8.72 17.18 -8.62
N ARG A 28 -9.26 16.52 -9.67
CA ARG A 28 -10.40 17.09 -10.43
C ARG A 28 -11.78 16.74 -9.89
N TRP A 29 -11.92 15.66 -9.12
CA TRP A 29 -13.23 15.17 -8.65
C TRP A 29 -13.35 15.05 -7.11
N GLY A 30 -12.33 15.47 -6.36
CA GLY A 30 -12.34 15.49 -4.90
C GLY A 30 -11.89 14.18 -4.24
N GLN A 31 -11.53 14.28 -2.95
CA GLN A 31 -10.94 13.19 -2.15
C GLN A 31 -11.78 11.91 -2.12
N SER A 32 -13.11 12.01 -2.22
CA SER A 32 -14.02 10.85 -2.26
C SER A 32 -13.81 9.98 -3.51
N ILE A 33 -13.68 10.57 -4.71
CA ILE A 33 -13.43 9.79 -5.94
C ILE A 33 -11.98 9.28 -5.99
N GLY A 34 -11.03 10.06 -5.47
CA GLY A 34 -9.64 9.61 -5.30
C GLY A 34 -9.55 8.32 -4.45
N GLY A 35 -10.30 8.24 -3.35
CA GLY A 35 -10.37 7.03 -2.51
C GLY A 35 -10.93 5.81 -3.24
N TRP A 36 -11.99 5.97 -4.05
CA TRP A 36 -12.54 4.87 -4.85
C TRP A 36 -11.58 4.40 -5.95
N LEU A 37 -10.90 5.32 -6.64
CA LEU A 37 -9.93 4.97 -7.68
C LEU A 37 -8.69 4.27 -7.11
N VAL A 38 -8.21 4.69 -5.95
CA VAL A 38 -7.11 4.02 -5.23
C VAL A 38 -7.57 2.68 -4.64
N GLY A 39 -8.83 2.56 -4.23
CA GLY A 39 -9.41 1.32 -3.69
C GLY A 39 -9.66 0.23 -4.74
N LEU A 40 -9.75 0.59 -6.03
CA LEU A 40 -9.77 -0.38 -7.12
C LEU A 40 -8.39 -1.04 -7.27
N PRO A 41 -8.31 -2.32 -7.66
CA PRO A 41 -7.04 -3.05 -7.82
C PRO A 41 -6.29 -2.62 -9.10
N LEU A 42 -6.24 -1.32 -9.38
CA LEU A 42 -5.63 -0.76 -10.57
C LEU A 42 -4.11 -0.98 -10.57
N THR A 43 -3.47 -0.93 -9.39
CA THR A 43 -2.03 -1.19 -9.22
C THR A 43 -1.76 -2.62 -8.74
N SER A 44 -2.50 -3.09 -7.74
CA SER A 44 -2.31 -4.43 -7.16
C SER A 44 -2.76 -5.56 -8.08
N GLY A 45 -3.79 -5.35 -8.91
CA GLY A 45 -4.31 -6.35 -9.85
C GLY A 45 -3.29 -6.73 -10.93
N PRO A 46 -2.74 -5.77 -11.70
CA PRO A 46 -1.68 -6.06 -12.67
C PRO A 46 -0.44 -6.69 -12.04
N VAL A 47 -0.01 -6.22 -10.85
CA VAL A 47 1.12 -6.81 -10.13
C VAL A 47 0.85 -8.27 -9.78
N ALA A 48 -0.33 -8.57 -9.21
CA ALA A 48 -0.72 -9.94 -8.88
C ALA A 48 -0.81 -10.84 -10.14
N PHE A 49 -1.31 -10.30 -11.26
CA PHE A 49 -1.35 -11.01 -12.55
C PHE A 49 0.06 -11.35 -13.05
N PHE A 50 0.98 -10.38 -13.08
CA PHE A 50 2.35 -10.65 -13.50
C PHE A 50 3.05 -11.65 -12.56
N LEU A 51 2.84 -11.54 -11.24
CA LEU A 51 3.35 -12.51 -10.29
C LEU A 51 2.78 -13.92 -10.52
N ALA A 52 1.50 -14.04 -10.84
CA ALA A 52 0.87 -15.32 -11.11
C ALA A 52 1.45 -15.98 -12.38
N VAL A 53 1.70 -15.19 -13.43
CA VAL A 53 2.29 -15.66 -14.68
C VAL A 53 3.78 -16.01 -14.50
N GLU A 54 4.54 -15.20 -13.79
CA GLU A 54 6.00 -15.37 -13.67
C GLU A 54 6.43 -16.34 -12.58
N ARG A 55 5.67 -16.43 -11.49
CA ARG A 55 6.02 -17.17 -10.26
C ARG A 55 4.95 -18.16 -9.80
N GLY A 56 3.81 -18.23 -10.50
CA GLY A 56 2.70 -19.13 -10.20
C GLY A 56 1.65 -18.53 -9.26
N ALA A 57 0.43 -19.08 -9.32
CA ALA A 57 -0.72 -18.59 -8.55
C ALA A 57 -0.51 -18.64 -7.02
N GLY A 58 0.20 -19.65 -6.51
CA GLY A 58 0.51 -19.77 -5.08
C GLY A 58 1.39 -18.62 -4.57
N PHE A 59 2.40 -18.22 -5.37
CA PHE A 59 3.25 -17.08 -5.04
C PHE A 59 2.46 -15.77 -5.09
N ALA A 60 1.61 -15.59 -6.11
CA ALA A 60 0.75 -14.41 -6.22
C ALA A 60 -0.23 -14.30 -5.04
N ALA A 61 -0.81 -15.41 -4.59
CA ALA A 61 -1.67 -15.45 -3.42
C ALA A 61 -0.92 -15.09 -2.14
N ALA A 62 0.28 -15.65 -1.93
CA ALA A 62 1.13 -15.31 -0.79
C ALA A 62 1.55 -13.83 -0.80
N ALA A 63 1.90 -13.30 -1.98
CA ALA A 63 2.22 -11.89 -2.16
C ALA A 63 1.02 -10.99 -1.84
N ALA A 64 -0.20 -11.36 -2.28
CA ALA A 64 -1.41 -10.62 -1.98
C ALA A 64 -1.72 -10.60 -0.47
N VAL A 65 -1.56 -11.73 0.22
CA VAL A 65 -1.68 -11.80 1.69
C VAL A 65 -0.63 -10.92 2.37
N GLY A 66 0.62 -10.96 1.90
CA GLY A 66 1.70 -10.09 2.40
C GLY A 66 1.41 -8.61 2.19
N SER A 67 0.88 -8.21 1.02
CA SER A 67 0.45 -6.84 0.76
C SER A 67 -0.68 -6.41 1.68
N LEU A 68 -1.65 -7.30 1.95
CA LEU A 68 -2.75 -7.02 2.87
C LEU A 68 -2.22 -6.79 4.31
N ALA A 69 -1.29 -7.61 4.78
CA ALA A 69 -0.62 -7.39 6.06
C ALA A 69 0.18 -6.07 6.08
N GLY A 70 0.86 -5.75 4.98
CA GLY A 70 1.61 -4.50 4.81
C GLY A 70 0.78 -3.23 5.04
N ALA A 71 -0.53 -3.27 4.79
CA ALA A 71 -1.43 -2.14 5.05
C ALA A 71 -1.46 -1.73 6.54
N ILE A 72 -1.22 -2.66 7.48
CA ILE A 72 -1.11 -2.36 8.91
C ILE A 72 0.16 -1.54 9.18
N ALA A 73 1.28 -1.91 8.55
CA ALA A 73 2.53 -1.15 8.67
C ALA A 73 2.40 0.24 8.03
N GLU A 74 1.71 0.35 6.88
CA GLU A 74 1.42 1.62 6.23
C GLU A 74 0.50 2.52 7.08
N ALA A 75 -0.48 1.95 7.77
CA ALA A 75 -1.31 2.68 8.72
C ALA A 75 -0.46 3.26 9.88
N ALA A 76 0.50 2.49 10.40
CA ALA A 76 1.44 2.96 11.42
C ALA A 76 2.35 4.09 10.89
N PHE A 77 2.82 3.99 9.63
CA PHE A 77 3.54 5.07 8.96
C PHE A 77 2.71 6.35 8.93
N CYS A 78 1.47 6.28 8.44
CA CYS A 78 0.59 7.43 8.29
C CYS A 78 0.30 8.12 9.63
N LEU A 79 0.05 7.35 10.69
CA LEU A 79 -0.11 7.90 12.04
C LEU A 79 1.16 8.59 12.50
N ALA A 80 2.29 7.89 12.50
CA ALA A 80 3.56 8.43 12.97
C ALA A 80 3.93 9.72 12.21
N TYR A 81 3.76 9.72 10.88
CA TYR A 81 3.99 10.91 10.05
C TYR A 81 3.06 12.05 10.43
N GLY A 82 1.74 11.82 10.51
CA GLY A 82 0.77 12.85 10.85
C GLY A 82 1.06 13.51 12.20
N TRP A 83 1.38 12.72 13.23
CA TRP A 83 1.67 13.20 14.58
C TRP A 83 3.00 13.93 14.72
N THR A 84 3.93 13.72 13.79
CA THR A 84 5.27 14.32 13.82
C THR A 84 5.49 15.35 12.72
N ALA A 85 4.52 15.56 11.83
CA ALA A 85 4.61 16.49 10.70
C ALA A 85 4.97 17.93 11.12
N THR A 86 4.47 18.37 12.28
CA THR A 86 4.75 19.71 12.84
C THR A 86 6.20 19.87 13.33
N ARG A 87 6.96 18.78 13.48
CA ARG A 87 8.39 18.79 13.87
C ARG A 87 9.33 18.90 12.66
N GLY A 88 8.80 19.05 11.46
CA GLY A 88 9.55 19.14 10.21
C GLY A 88 9.57 17.83 9.44
N TRP A 89 9.65 17.95 8.10
CA TRP A 89 9.46 16.83 7.17
C TRP A 89 10.46 15.69 7.38
N VAL A 90 11.74 15.99 7.65
CA VAL A 90 12.77 14.95 7.85
C VAL A 90 12.48 14.09 9.07
N ALA A 91 12.22 14.73 10.22
CA ALA A 91 11.90 14.03 11.46
C ALA A 91 10.63 13.19 11.28
N ALA A 92 9.62 13.73 10.61
CA ALA A 92 8.38 13.01 10.33
C ALA A 92 8.61 11.78 9.45
N THR A 93 9.35 11.92 8.34
CA THR A 93 9.67 10.80 7.46
C THR A 93 10.48 9.72 8.16
N VAL A 94 11.50 10.09 8.96
CA VAL A 94 12.33 9.10 9.68
C VAL A 94 11.49 8.33 10.70
N THR A 95 10.72 9.03 11.55
CA THR A 95 9.88 8.37 12.55
C THR A 95 8.81 7.48 11.93
N ALA A 96 8.17 7.93 10.85
CA ALA A 96 7.18 7.14 10.12
C ALA A 96 7.80 5.90 9.48
N THR A 97 8.98 6.03 8.88
CA THR A 97 9.71 4.89 8.27
C THR A 97 10.12 3.87 9.32
N LEU A 98 10.56 4.32 10.50
CA LEU A 98 10.87 3.42 11.62
C LEU A 98 9.63 2.71 12.14
N ALA A 99 8.51 3.42 12.31
CA ALA A 99 7.24 2.82 12.71
C ALA A 99 6.78 1.75 11.71
N PHE A 100 6.86 2.04 10.41
CA PHE A 100 6.59 1.08 9.35
C PHE A 100 7.49 -0.15 9.47
N ALA A 101 8.81 0.04 9.55
CA ALA A 101 9.77 -1.06 9.58
C ALA A 101 9.54 -1.98 10.80
N VAL A 102 9.31 -1.40 11.98
CA VAL A 102 9.04 -2.17 13.21
C VAL A 102 7.77 -3.00 13.05
N VAL A 103 6.68 -2.41 12.56
CA VAL A 103 5.41 -3.13 12.37
C VAL A 103 5.53 -4.18 11.28
N ALA A 104 6.16 -3.86 10.14
CA ALA A 104 6.38 -4.80 9.05
C ALA A 104 7.22 -6.01 9.50
N LEU A 105 8.28 -5.79 10.28
CA LEU A 105 9.09 -6.87 10.84
C LEU A 105 8.30 -7.71 11.85
N ALA A 106 7.49 -7.08 12.70
CA ALA A 106 6.65 -7.81 13.65
C ALA A 106 5.63 -8.72 12.95
N LEU A 107 5.04 -8.26 11.84
CA LEU A 107 4.07 -9.02 11.05
C LEU A 107 4.67 -10.27 10.39
N GLN A 108 5.99 -10.33 10.15
CA GLN A 108 6.64 -11.52 9.57
C GLN A 108 6.50 -12.77 10.45
N TRP A 109 6.36 -12.57 11.76
CA TRP A 109 6.26 -13.65 12.74
C TRP A 109 4.81 -14.13 12.94
N LEU A 110 3.85 -13.49 12.28
CA LEU A 110 2.43 -13.72 12.48
C LEU A 110 1.83 -14.48 11.29
N ALA A 111 1.61 -15.78 11.46
CA ALA A 111 0.87 -16.59 10.50
C ALA A 111 -0.64 -16.51 10.78
N TRP A 112 -1.36 -15.65 10.03
CA TRP A 112 -2.79 -15.44 10.24
C TRP A 112 -3.62 -16.11 9.14
N PRO A 113 -4.78 -16.69 9.48
CA PRO A 113 -5.77 -17.02 8.46
C PRO A 113 -6.23 -15.74 7.76
N SER A 114 -6.39 -15.82 6.43
CA SER A 114 -6.62 -14.65 5.56
C SER A 114 -7.85 -13.83 5.92
N VAL A 115 -8.92 -14.47 6.42
CA VAL A 115 -10.13 -13.78 6.88
C VAL A 115 -9.87 -12.95 8.15
N ALA A 116 -9.12 -13.51 9.11
CA ALA A 116 -8.77 -12.77 10.33
C ALA A 116 -7.86 -11.59 10.00
N LEU A 117 -6.89 -11.78 9.10
CA LEU A 117 -6.03 -10.69 8.62
C LEU A 117 -6.85 -9.56 7.98
N ALA A 118 -7.81 -9.89 7.10
CA ALA A 118 -8.67 -8.90 6.46
C ALA A 118 -9.51 -8.10 7.48
N ALA A 119 -10.09 -8.78 8.48
CA ALA A 119 -10.83 -8.13 9.55
C ALA A 119 -9.95 -7.19 10.39
N THR A 120 -8.74 -7.64 10.73
CA THR A 120 -7.77 -6.84 11.49
C THR A 120 -7.30 -5.62 10.72
N VAL A 121 -7.00 -5.77 9.42
CA VAL A 121 -6.68 -4.63 8.55
C VAL A 121 -7.82 -3.62 8.53
N GLY A 122 -9.06 -4.07 8.34
CA GLY A 122 -10.24 -3.20 8.40
C GLY A 122 -10.34 -2.44 9.72
N ALA A 123 -10.17 -3.13 10.85
CA ALA A 123 -10.19 -2.51 12.18
C ALA A 123 -9.05 -1.49 12.37
N VAL A 124 -7.82 -1.84 11.98
CA VAL A 124 -6.64 -0.96 12.06
C VAL A 124 -6.85 0.30 11.22
N LEU A 125 -7.38 0.18 10.01
CA LEU A 125 -7.68 1.33 9.15
C LEU A 125 -8.72 2.25 9.80
N VAL A 126 -9.81 1.69 10.35
CA VAL A 126 -10.82 2.48 11.07
C VAL A 126 -10.21 3.20 12.27
N VAL A 127 -9.43 2.49 13.10
CA VAL A 127 -8.76 3.09 14.27
C VAL A 127 -7.79 4.18 13.83
N THR A 128 -7.00 3.94 12.79
CA THR A 128 -6.04 4.90 12.24
C THR A 128 -6.74 6.17 11.79
N LEU A 129 -7.83 6.07 11.04
CA LEU A 129 -8.62 7.23 10.60
C LEU A 129 -9.17 8.05 11.78
N ARG A 130 -9.46 7.40 12.92
CA ARG A 130 -9.92 8.09 14.15
C ARG A 130 -8.79 8.77 14.92
N LEU A 131 -7.58 8.20 14.87
CA LEU A 131 -6.40 8.66 15.58
C LEU A 131 -5.55 9.66 14.78
N LEU A 132 -5.81 9.86 13.49
CA LEU A 132 -5.11 10.86 12.69
C LEU A 132 -5.33 12.26 13.27
N PRO A 133 -4.26 13.07 13.38
CA PRO A 133 -4.38 14.42 13.90
C PRO A 133 -5.18 15.29 12.93
N ARG A 134 -6.06 16.12 13.49
CA ARG A 134 -6.79 17.16 12.75
C ARG A 134 -5.85 18.36 12.64
N LEU A 135 -4.94 18.31 11.68
CA LEU A 135 -4.03 19.40 11.34
C LEU A 135 -4.78 20.52 10.60
#